data_AF-A0A484GYE2-F1
#
_entry.id   AF-A0A484GYE2-F1
#
_cell.length_a   1.000
_cell.length_b   1.000
_cell.length_c   1.000
_cell.angle_alpha   90.00
_cell.angle_beta   90.00
_cell.angle_gamma   90.00
#
_symmetry.space_group_name_H-M   'P 1'
#
loop_
_entity.id
_entity.type
_entity.pdbx_description
1 polymer ?
#
loop_
_entity_poly.entity_id
_entity_poly.type
_entity_poly.pdbx_seq_one_letter_code
_entity_poly.pdbx_strand_id
1 'polypeptide(L)' 'NEGHALYLAFLARKEGTKRGFLSKKATEASRWHEKWFALYQNVLFYFEGEQSCRPAGMYLLEGCSCE' A
#
# COMPACT_ATOMS: atom_id res chain seq x y z
N ASN A 1 8.44 14.47 5.71
CA ASN A 1 8.83 14.92 4.36
C ASN A 1 7.94 14.20 3.34
N GLU A 2 6.88 14.86 2.86
CA GLU A 2 5.82 14.23 2.04
C GLU A 2 6.34 13.76 0.67
N GLY A 3 7.28 14.50 0.07
CA GLY A 3 7.89 14.14 -1.22
C GLY A 3 8.62 12.79 -1.20
N HIS A 4 9.26 12.45 -0.08
CA HIS A 4 9.94 11.15 0.07
C HIS A 4 8.93 9.99 0.06
N ALA A 5 7.79 10.13 0.75
CA ALA A 5 6.77 9.08 0.77
C ALA A 5 6.14 8.88 -0.62
N LEU A 6 5.90 9.96 -1.37
CA LEU A 6 5.41 9.87 -2.75
C LEU A 6 6.43 9.20 -3.69
N TYR A 7 7.72 9.50 -3.52
CA TYR A 7 8.77 8.86 -4.29
C TYR A 7 8.87 7.35 -4.00
N LEU A 8 8.83 6.95 -2.73
CA LEU A 8 8.81 5.54 -2.35
C LEU A 8 7.56 4.81 -2.85
N ALA A 9 6.39 5.46 -2.82
CA ALA A 9 5.16 4.90 -3.39
C ALA A 9 5.27 4.69 -4.91
N PHE A 10 5.91 5.62 -5.62
CA PHE A 10 6.22 5.46 -7.05
C PHE A 10 7.13 4.26 -7.29
N LEU A 11 8.24 4.13 -6.53
CA LEU A 11 9.13 2.98 -6.63
C LEU A 11 8.39 1.68 -6.30
N ALA A 12 7.53 1.67 -5.29
CA ALA A 12 6.74 0.49 -4.94
C ALA A 12 5.84 0.02 -6.08
N ARG A 13 5.23 0.94 -6.83
CA ARG A 13 4.42 0.56 -8.00
C ARG A 13 5.24 -0.08 -9.11
N LYS A 14 6.47 0.39 -9.34
CA LYS A 14 7.32 -0.06 -10.46
C LYS A 14 8.15 -1.29 -10.11
N GLU A 15 8.72 -1.31 -8.91
CA GLU A 15 9.79 -2.18 -8.44
C GLU A 15 9.43 -2.93 -7.15
N GLY A 16 8.16 -2.86 -6.72
CA GLY A 16 7.67 -3.56 -5.55
C GLY A 16 7.86 -5.08 -5.65
N THR A 17 8.38 -5.68 -4.58
CA THR A 17 8.71 -7.11 -4.50
C THR A 17 7.48 -8.00 -4.59
N LYS A 18 6.34 -7.51 -4.07
CA LYS A 18 5.01 -8.10 -4.24
C LYS A 18 4.01 -6.99 -4.50
N ARG A 19 3.14 -7.20 -5.48
CA ARG A 19 2.11 -6.27 -5.92
C ARG A 19 0.87 -7.05 -6.33
N GLY A 20 -0.31 -6.50 -6.06
CA GLY A 20 -1.54 -7.18 -6.40
C GLY A 20 -2.76 -6.59 -5.71
N PHE A 21 -3.93 -7.03 -6.14
CA PHE A 21 -5.18 -6.69 -5.48
C PHE A 21 -5.36 -7.50 -4.19
N LEU A 22 -5.75 -6.81 -3.12
CA LEU A 22 -6.20 -7.42 -1.87
C LEU A 22 -7.49 -6.72 -1.40
N SER A 23 -8.34 -7.48 -0.73
CA SER A 23 -9.51 -6.93 -0.04
C SER A 23 -9.10 -6.30 1.28
N LYS A 24 -9.42 -5.02 1.46
CA LYS A 24 -9.20 -4.25 2.69
C LYS A 24 -10.55 -3.91 3.34
N LYS A 25 -10.71 -4.21 4.63
CA LYS A 25 -11.88 -3.78 5.40
C LYS A 25 -11.83 -2.27 5.61
N ALA A 26 -12.91 -1.57 5.27
CA ALA A 26 -13.09 -0.17 5.60
C ALA A 26 -13.23 -0.01 7.12
N THR A 27 -12.59 1.03 7.66
CA THR A 27 -12.61 1.35 9.09
C THR A 27 -14.03 1.56 9.62
N GLU A 28 -14.91 2.17 8.81
CA GLU A 28 -16.21 2.66 9.28
C GLU A 28 -17.40 1.75 8.97
N ALA A 29 -17.33 0.91 7.94
CA ALA A 29 -18.53 0.28 7.37
C ALA A 29 -18.60 -1.25 7.45
N SER A 30 -17.61 -1.94 8.02
CA SER A 30 -17.46 -3.40 7.89
C SER A 30 -17.53 -3.96 6.45
N ARG A 31 -17.46 -3.08 5.45
CA ARG A 31 -17.40 -3.40 4.03
C ARG A 31 -15.96 -3.65 3.63
N TRP A 32 -15.75 -4.60 2.75
CA TRP A 32 -14.45 -4.89 2.16
C TRP A 32 -14.39 -4.22 0.79
N HIS A 33 -13.26 -3.58 0.52
CA HIS A 33 -12.98 -2.95 -0.77
C HIS A 33 -11.70 -3.55 -1.34
N GLU A 34 -11.72 -3.85 -2.63
CA GLU A 34 -10.52 -4.20 -3.34
C GLU A 34 -9.62 -2.96 -3.47
N LYS A 35 -8.32 -3.13 -3.19
CA LYS A 35 -7.28 -2.10 -3.32
C LYS A 35 -6.05 -2.73 -3.93
N TRP A 36 -5.27 -1.94 -4.66
CA TRP A 36 -3.97 -2.38 -5.15
C TRP A 36 -2.92 -2.16 -4.08
N PHE A 37 -2.20 -3.21 -3.70
CA PHE A 37 -1.12 -3.16 -2.72
C PHE A 37 0.24 -3.31 -3.40
N ALA A 38 1.25 -2.64 -2.86
CA ALA A 38 2.63 -2.76 -3.32
C ALA A 38 3.59 -2.72 -2.13
N LEU A 39 4.39 -3.77 -1.97
CA LEU A 39 5.42 -3.87 -0.96
C LEU A 39 6.78 -3.45 -1.52
N TYR A 40 7.39 -2.43 -0.91
CA TYR A 40 8.73 -1.97 -1.25
C TYR A 40 9.56 -1.81 0.02
N GLN A 41 10.67 -2.54 0.10
CA GLN A 41 11.47 -2.66 1.33
C GLN A 41 10.57 -3.07 2.53
N ASN A 42 10.53 -2.27 3.59
CA ASN A 42 9.71 -2.46 4.79
C ASN A 42 8.42 -1.62 4.78
N VAL A 43 7.99 -1.12 3.62
CA VAL A 43 6.79 -0.27 3.51
C VAL A 43 5.76 -0.91 2.57
N LEU A 44 4.56 -1.13 3.07
CA LEU A 44 3.41 -1.60 2.31
C LEU A 44 2.50 -0.43 1.96
N PHE A 45 2.48 -0.03 0.69
CA PHE A 45 1.57 0.98 0.17
C PHE A 45 0.27 0.34 -0.33
N TYR A 46 -0.83 1.07 -0.26
CA TYR A 46 -2.04 0.72 -0.99
C TYR A 46 -2.62 1.91 -1.75
N PHE A 47 -3.31 1.59 -2.84
CA PHE A 47 -3.83 2.52 -3.82
C PHE A 47 -5.29 2.18 -4.13
N GLU A 48 -6.05 3.16 -4.64
CA GLU A 48 -7.43 2.94 -5.07
C GLU A 48 -7.53 1.89 -6.20
N GLY A 49 -6.54 1.85 -7.09
CA GLY A 49 -6.37 0.79 -8.09
C GLY A 49 -4.95 0.76 -8.64
N GLU A 50 -4.67 -0.17 -9.54
CA GLU A 50 -3.32 -0.40 -10.10
C GLU A 50 -2.76 0.85 -10.81
N GLN A 51 -3.62 1.60 -11.49
CA GLN A 51 -3.24 2.80 -12.26
C GLN A 51 -3.11 4.06 -11.39
N SER A 52 -3.54 4.03 -10.13
CA SER A 52 -3.51 5.19 -9.24
C SER A 52 -2.08 5.63 -8.93
N CYS A 53 -1.77 6.91 -9.19
CA CYS A 53 -0.41 7.45 -8.97
C CYS A 53 -0.10 7.79 -7.51
N ARG A 54 -1.12 8.18 -6.74
CA ARG A 54 -0.96 8.54 -5.33
C ARG A 54 -1.42 7.40 -4.43
N PRO A 55 -0.64 7.03 -3.40
CA PRO A 55 -1.09 6.05 -2.42
C PRO A 55 -2.27 6.60 -1.64
N ALA A 56 -3.25 5.75 -1.37
CA ALA A 56 -4.36 6.03 -0.46
C ALA A 56 -3.96 5.78 1.01
N GLY A 57 -2.82 5.12 1.23
CA GLY A 57 -2.18 5.00 2.54
C GLY A 57 -0.96 4.08 2.50
N MET A 58 -0.28 3.96 3.64
CA MET A 58 0.88 3.11 3.79
C MET A 58 0.96 2.52 5.20
N TYR A 59 1.64 1.38 5.32
CA TYR A 59 1.97 0.71 6.56
C TYR A 59 3.48 0.48 6.61
N LEU A 60 4.12 0.92 7.70
CA LEU A 60 5.48 0.52 8.02
C LEU A 60 5.41 -0.87 8.66
N LEU A 61 6.17 -1.81 8.11
CA LEU A 61 6.17 -3.20 8.57
C LEU A 61 7.30 -3.50 9.56
N GLU A 62 8.15 -2.51 9.85
CA GLU A 62 9.20 -2.66 10.86
C GLU A 62 8.56 -2.94 12.23
N GLY A 63 8.88 -4.09 12.81
CA GLY A 63 8.30 -4.56 14.07
C GLY A 63 6.91 -5.20 13.97
N CYS A 64 6.34 -5.36 12.76
CA CYS A 64 5.11 -6.13 12.60
C CYS A 64 5.35 -7.63 12.79
N SER A 65 4.40 -8.31 13.44
CA SER A 65 4.37 -9.76 13.62
C SER A 65 3.06 -10.36 13.08
N CYS A 66 3.07 -11.65 12.78
CA CYS A 66 1.87 -12.44 12.54
C CYS A 66 1.81 -13.53 13.60
N GLU A 67 0.63 -13.76 14.16
CA GLU A 67 0.31 -14.89 15.03
C GLU A 67 -0.43 -15.98 14.24
#